data_AF-A0A1H8IZM4-F1
#
_entry.id   AF-A0A1H8IZM4-F1
#
_cell.length_a   1.000
_cell.length_b   1.000
_cell.length_c   1.000
_cell.angle_alpha   90.00
_cell.angle_beta   90.00
_cell.angle_gamma   90.00
#
_symmetry.space_group_name_H-M   'P 1'
#
loop_
_entity.id
_entity.type
_entity.pdbx_description
1 polymer ?
#
loop_
_entity_poly.entity_id
_entity_poly.type
_entity_poly.pdbx_seq_one_letter_code
_entity_poly.pdbx_strand_id
1 'polypeptide(L)'
;MYLKRLYKPGTAEIVGIKFARKPGNVQKFTQQFIDEFIGYGLLSLGKGVITMHAEGGDVNYKIISSPGYYCCFDGKRLAGEFEARDYVAANFAGQTSPDPQNPAGYKKDSFYLCELMEGGE
;
A
#
# COMPACT_ATOMS: atom_id res chain seq x y z
N MET A 1 8.63 0.86 -7.68
CA MET A 1 8.72 2.28 -8.06
C MET A 1 10.12 2.81 -7.78
N TYR A 2 10.69 3.62 -8.69
CA TYR A 2 12.00 4.27 -8.48
C TYR A 2 11.81 5.77 -8.32
N LEU A 3 12.01 6.25 -7.09
CA LEU A 3 11.93 7.67 -6.73
C LEU A 3 13.31 8.23 -6.45
N LYS A 4 13.53 9.48 -6.88
CA LYS A 4 14.65 10.29 -6.44
C LYS A 4 14.12 11.42 -5.57
N ARG A 5 14.60 11.46 -4.32
CA ARG A 5 14.35 12.57 -3.39
C ARG A 5 15.18 13.78 -3.83
N LEU A 6 14.58 14.95 -3.78
CA LEU A 6 15.21 16.23 -4.06
C LEU A 6 15.48 16.91 -2.73
N TYR A 7 16.72 17.33 -2.53
CA TYR A 7 17.16 17.96 -1.29
C TYR A 7 17.44 19.42 -1.54
N LYS A 8 17.12 20.26 -0.55
CA LYS A 8 17.51 21.65 -0.56
C LYS A 8 19.05 21.75 -0.51
N PRO A 9 19.68 22.57 -1.38
CA PRO A 9 21.14 22.67 -1.44
C PRO A 9 21.79 22.92 -0.07
N GLY A 10 22.80 22.11 0.27
CA GLY A 10 23.54 22.23 1.52
C GLY A 10 22.82 21.71 2.77
N THR A 11 21.68 21.04 2.62
CA THR A 11 20.91 20.48 3.76
C THR A 11 20.44 19.05 3.48
N ALA A 12 19.96 18.36 4.52
CA ALA A 12 19.26 17.08 4.40
C ALA A 12 17.72 17.23 4.27
N GLU A 13 17.22 18.46 4.10
CA GLU A 13 15.80 18.75 3.97
C GLU A 13 15.30 18.28 2.59
N ILE A 14 14.29 17.41 2.57
CA ILE A 14 13.65 16.95 1.34
C ILE A 14 12.60 17.98 0.94
N VAL A 15 12.70 18.49 -0.29
CA VAL A 15 11.81 19.55 -0.82
C VAL A 15 10.95 19.08 -1.98
N GLY A 16 11.17 17.85 -2.47
CA GLY A 16 10.47 17.34 -3.62
C GLY A 16 10.84 15.91 -3.93
N ILE A 17 10.07 15.30 -4.83
CA ILE A 17 10.36 13.99 -5.41
C ILE A 17 10.27 14.06 -6.92
N LYS A 18 11.02 13.18 -7.57
CA LYS A 18 10.84 12.89 -8.99
C LYS A 18 10.87 11.39 -9.25
N PHE A 19 10.10 10.98 -10.24
CA PHE A 19 10.14 9.61 -10.73
C PHE A 19 11.36 9.45 -11.63
N ALA A 20 12.22 8.49 -11.30
CA ALA A 20 13.39 8.17 -12.13
C ALA A 20 13.01 7.31 -13.35
N ARG A 21 11.82 6.70 -13.34
CA ARG A 21 11.25 5.84 -14.39
C ARG A 21 9.73 5.99 -14.38
N LYS A 22 9.08 5.58 -15.47
CA LYS A 22 7.61 5.50 -15.55
C LYS A 22 7.07 4.73 -14.32
N PRO A 23 6.08 5.27 -13.60
CA PRO A 23 5.49 4.59 -12.46
C PRO A 23 4.86 3.26 -12.91
N GLY A 24 4.99 2.21 -12.09
CA GLY A 24 4.41 0.91 -12.40
C GLY A 24 2.89 0.94 -12.24
N ASN A 25 2.19 0.14 -13.04
CA ASN A 25 0.72 0.02 -12.98
C ASN A 25 0.23 -0.49 -11.63
N VAL A 26 0.98 -1.39 -10.98
CA VAL A 26 0.66 -1.89 -9.64
C VAL A 26 1.80 -1.55 -8.70
N GLN A 27 1.48 -0.94 -7.57
CA GLN A 27 2.47 -0.54 -6.58
C GLN A 27 1.98 -0.86 -5.16
N LYS A 28 2.92 -1.33 -4.34
CA LYS A 28 2.72 -1.48 -2.90
C LYS A 28 3.36 -0.30 -2.20
N PHE A 29 2.62 0.34 -1.30
CA PHE A 29 3.11 1.40 -0.43
C PHE A 29 3.02 0.96 1.02
N THR A 30 4.14 0.87 1.72
CA THR A 30 4.13 0.55 3.15
C THR A 30 3.53 1.71 3.94
N GLN A 31 2.94 1.44 5.10
CA GLN A 31 2.41 2.50 5.98
C GLN A 31 3.52 3.53 6.32
N GLN A 32 4.73 3.05 6.63
CA GLN A 32 5.88 3.90 6.92
C GLN A 32 6.20 4.86 5.77
N PHE A 33 6.15 4.40 4.51
CA PHE A 33 6.39 5.24 3.35
C PHE A 33 5.32 6.33 3.21
N ILE A 34 4.06 5.97 3.41
CA ILE A 34 2.93 6.91 3.37
C ILE A 34 3.09 7.99 4.44
N ASP A 35 3.34 7.58 5.69
CA ASP A 35 3.47 8.52 6.81
C ASP A 35 4.65 9.48 6.62
N GLU A 36 5.80 8.96 6.16
CA GLU A 36 6.99 9.77 5.89
C GLU A 36 6.71 10.83 4.81
N PHE A 37 6.11 10.44 3.68
CA PHE A 37 5.91 11.36 2.55
C PHE A 37 4.74 12.34 2.76
N ILE A 38 3.72 11.96 3.54
CA ILE A 38 2.71 12.90 4.05
C ILE A 38 3.40 13.94 4.94
N GLY A 39 4.30 13.51 5.84
CA GLY A 39 5.07 14.41 6.70
C GLY A 39 5.92 15.43 5.93
N TYR A 40 6.38 15.08 4.72
CA TYR A 40 7.08 15.99 3.82
C TYR A 40 6.15 16.83 2.92
N GLY A 41 4.84 16.60 2.95
CA GLY A 41 3.90 17.25 2.03
C GLY A 41 4.04 16.79 0.56
N LEU A 42 4.68 15.63 0.33
CA LEU A 42 4.94 15.07 -1.01
C LEU A 42 3.95 13.98 -1.39
N LEU A 43 3.03 13.64 -0.48
CA LEU A 43 1.98 12.65 -0.69
C LEU A 43 0.71 13.10 0.02
N SER A 44 -0.42 12.85 -0.64
CA SER A 44 -1.76 12.98 -0.07
C SER A 44 -2.47 11.63 -0.10
N LEU A 45 -3.17 11.29 0.98
CA LEU A 45 -3.99 10.09 1.10
C LEU A 45 -5.44 10.50 1.38
N GLY A 46 -6.38 10.12 0.52
CA GLY A 46 -7.79 10.45 0.72
C GLY A 46 -8.70 9.90 -0.37
N LYS A 47 -9.98 9.70 -0.04
CA LYS A 47 -11.03 9.24 -0.99
C LYS A 47 -10.66 7.96 -1.76
N GLY A 48 -9.89 7.06 -1.13
CA GLY A 48 -9.44 5.82 -1.76
C GLY A 48 -8.30 6.00 -2.78
N VAL A 49 -7.60 7.14 -2.76
CA VAL A 49 -6.51 7.48 -3.67
C VAL A 49 -5.28 7.90 -2.88
N ILE A 50 -4.11 7.47 -3.35
CA ILE A 50 -2.79 7.99 -2.99
C ILE A 50 -2.33 8.89 -4.13
N THR A 51 -2.11 10.16 -3.84
CA THR A 51 -1.57 11.13 -4.79
C THR A 51 -0.14 11.46 -4.40
N MET A 52 0.80 11.29 -5.32
CA MET A 52 2.20 11.69 -5.10
C MET A 52 2.50 12.97 -5.86
N HIS A 53 2.97 13.98 -5.14
CA HIS A 53 3.29 15.30 -5.66
C HIS A 53 4.73 15.35 -6.14
N ALA A 54 4.96 15.15 -7.43
CA ALA A 54 6.30 15.14 -8.02
C ALA A 54 6.57 16.36 -8.90
N GLU A 55 7.85 16.67 -9.11
CA GLU A 55 8.33 17.83 -9.90
C GLU A 55 7.86 17.79 -11.38
N GLY A 56 7.38 16.65 -11.88
CA GLY A 56 6.83 16.48 -13.23
C GLY A 56 5.31 16.39 -13.30
N GLY A 57 4.60 16.51 -12.18
CA GLY A 57 3.15 16.34 -12.10
C GLY A 57 2.75 15.33 -11.02
N ASP A 58 1.45 15.34 -10.72
CA ASP A 58 0.85 14.44 -9.73
C ASP A 58 0.61 13.06 -10.33
N VAL A 59 1.02 12.02 -9.60
CA VAL A 59 0.72 10.63 -9.96
C VAL A 59 -0.29 10.06 -8.98
N ASN A 60 -1.40 9.57 -9.52
CA ASN A 60 -2.53 9.09 -8.73
C ASN A 60 -2.63 7.56 -8.76
N TYR A 61 -2.75 6.98 -7.58
CA TYR A 61 -2.88 5.56 -7.34
C TYR A 61 -4.19 5.26 -6.63
N LYS A 62 -5.07 4.47 -7.25
CA LYS A 62 -6.28 3.95 -6.61
C LYS A 62 -5.89 2.86 -5.62
N ILE A 63 -6.39 2.94 -4.39
CA ILE A 63 -6.20 1.93 -3.36
C ILE A 63 -7.11 0.74 -3.66
N ILE A 64 -6.51 -0.42 -3.92
CA ILE A 64 -7.20 -1.70 -4.14
C ILE A 64 -7.40 -2.42 -2.81
N SER A 65 -6.35 -2.45 -1.98
CA SER A 65 -6.44 -2.96 -0.60
C SER A 65 -5.60 -2.11 0.35
N SER A 66 -6.07 -1.94 1.57
CA SER A 66 -5.36 -1.23 2.63
C SER A 66 -4.65 -2.23 3.57
N PRO A 67 -3.67 -1.79 4.37
CA PRO A 67 -3.10 -2.63 5.43
C PRO A 67 -4.17 -3.23 6.35
N GLY A 68 -3.97 -4.48 6.75
CA GLY A 68 -4.92 -5.20 7.60
C GLY A 68 -4.81 -6.71 7.54
N TYR A 69 -5.74 -7.37 8.21
CA TYR A 69 -5.87 -8.83 8.20
C TYR A 69 -6.87 -9.24 7.13
N TYR A 70 -6.53 -10.29 6.37
CA TYR A 70 -7.35 -10.80 5.28
C TYR A 70 -7.41 -12.32 5.34
N CYS A 71 -8.58 -12.90 5.06
CA CYS A 71 -8.71 -14.33 4.90
C CYS A 71 -8.15 -14.77 3.55
N CYS A 72 -7.37 -15.85 3.52
CA CYS A 72 -6.76 -16.37 2.30
C CYS A 72 -7.75 -17.14 1.43
N PHE A 73 -8.86 -17.63 1.99
CA PHE A 73 -9.86 -18.43 1.27
C PHE A 73 -10.82 -17.57 0.43
N ASP A 74 -11.28 -16.44 0.97
CA ASP A 74 -12.30 -15.59 0.35
C ASP A 74 -11.88 -14.13 0.16
N GLY A 75 -10.68 -13.75 0.61
CA GLY A 75 -10.15 -12.39 0.50
C GLY A 75 -10.81 -11.37 1.44
N LYS A 76 -11.69 -11.81 2.36
CA LYS A 76 -12.41 -10.90 3.26
C LYS A 76 -11.45 -10.19 4.22
N ARG A 77 -11.63 -8.88 4.35
CA ARG A 77 -10.93 -8.06 5.35
C ARG A 77 -11.51 -8.29 6.75
N LEU A 78 -10.64 -8.48 7.73
CA LEU A 78 -10.96 -8.80 9.12
C LEU A 78 -10.37 -7.71 10.03
N ALA A 79 -11.01 -7.41 11.17
CA ALA A 79 -10.62 -6.27 11.99
C ALA A 79 -9.29 -6.48 12.72
N GLY A 80 -8.91 -7.74 12.96
CA GLY A 80 -7.67 -8.07 13.64
C GLY A 80 -7.35 -9.56 13.59
N GLU A 81 -6.22 -9.93 14.20
CA GLU A 81 -5.72 -11.29 14.21
C GLU A 81 -6.67 -12.28 14.88
N PHE A 82 -7.24 -11.92 16.03
CA PHE A 82 -8.16 -12.78 16.76
C PHE A 82 -9.40 -13.10 15.92
N GLU A 83 -10.04 -12.08 15.36
CA GLU A 83 -11.20 -12.26 14.48
C GLU A 83 -10.83 -13.04 13.21
N ALA A 84 -9.64 -12.81 12.65
CA ALA A 84 -9.18 -13.53 11.47
C ALA A 84 -9.05 -15.03 11.73
N ARG A 85 -8.43 -15.38 12.86
CA ARG A 85 -8.29 -16.77 13.30
C ARG A 85 -9.65 -17.40 13.57
N ASP A 86 -10.52 -16.73 14.31
CA ASP A 86 -11.83 -17.26 14.68
C ASP A 86 -12.73 -17.41 13.44
N TYR A 87 -12.65 -16.49 12.48
CA TYR A 87 -13.35 -16.57 11.20
C TYR A 87 -12.88 -17.78 10.38
N VAL A 88 -11.57 -18.01 10.26
CA VAL A 88 -11.04 -19.18 9.55
C VAL A 88 -11.45 -20.47 10.24
N ALA A 89 -11.34 -20.53 11.56
CA ALA A 89 -11.74 -21.71 12.35
C ALA A 89 -13.23 -22.01 12.22
N ALA A 90 -14.10 -21.00 12.13
CA ALA A 90 -15.55 -21.18 12.01
C ALA A 90 -16.01 -21.54 10.57
N ASN A 91 -15.37 -20.99 9.53
CA ASN A 91 -15.86 -21.10 8.15
C ASN A 91 -15.06 -22.08 7.28
N PHE A 92 -13.79 -22.34 7.61
CA PHE A 92 -12.88 -23.15 6.81
C PHE A 92 -12.17 -24.23 7.65
N ALA A 93 -12.84 -24.72 8.71
CA ALA A 93 -12.31 -25.74 9.61
C ALA A 93 -11.78 -26.97 8.86
N GLY A 94 -10.54 -27.36 9.14
CA GLY A 94 -9.90 -28.53 8.54
C GLY A 94 -9.49 -28.37 7.07
N GLN A 95 -9.71 -27.20 6.45
CA GLN A 95 -9.23 -26.92 5.10
C GLN A 95 -7.78 -26.44 5.13
N THR A 96 -6.99 -26.89 4.15
CA THR A 96 -5.64 -26.38 3.93
C THR A 96 -5.72 -24.99 3.33
N SER A 97 -4.97 -24.03 3.88
CA SER A 97 -4.88 -22.68 3.32
C SER A 97 -4.47 -22.72 1.84
N PRO A 98 -5.15 -21.95 0.96
CA PRO A 98 -4.73 -21.83 -0.44
C PRO A 98 -3.44 -21.02 -0.60
N ASP A 99 -2.99 -20.34 0.46
CA ASP A 99 -1.72 -19.61 0.49
C ASP A 99 -0.70 -20.36 1.37
N PRO A 100 0.31 -21.03 0.76
CA PRO A 100 1.33 -21.77 1.50
C PRO A 100 2.17 -20.91 2.45
N GLN A 101 2.26 -19.60 2.21
CA GLN A 101 2.99 -18.68 3.10
C GLN A 101 2.18 -18.33 4.35
N ASN A 102 0.86 -18.56 4.31
CA ASN A 102 -0.08 -18.25 5.38
C ASN A 102 -0.89 -19.51 5.74
N PRO A 103 -0.26 -20.52 6.38
CA PRO A 103 -0.92 -21.81 6.66
C PRO A 103 -2.10 -21.70 7.63
N ALA A 104 -2.17 -20.63 8.42
CA ALA A 104 -3.29 -20.33 9.30
C ALA A 104 -4.56 -19.89 8.55
N GLY A 105 -4.52 -19.73 7.24
CA GLY A 105 -5.68 -19.36 6.41
C GLY A 105 -6.03 -17.87 6.42
N TYR A 106 -5.20 -17.04 7.07
CA TYR A 106 -5.28 -15.59 7.03
C TYR A 106 -3.88 -14.98 6.91
N LYS A 107 -3.80 -13.79 6.31
CA LYS A 107 -2.57 -13.02 6.12
C LYS A 107 -2.69 -11.63 6.73
N LYS A 108 -1.55 -11.01 6.99
CA LYS A 108 -1.44 -9.61 7.40
C LYS A 108 -0.68 -8.83 6.33
N ASP A 109 -1.38 -7.94 5.65
CA ASP A 109 -0.77 -7.02 4.70
C ASP A 109 -0.35 -5.73 5.44
N SER A 110 0.92 -5.36 5.34
CA SER A 110 1.50 -4.14 5.94
C SER A 110 1.62 -2.96 4.96
N PHE A 111 0.98 -3.08 3.80
CA PHE A 111 1.06 -2.14 2.70
C PHE A 111 -0.32 -1.87 2.10
N TYR A 112 -0.46 -0.70 1.48
CA TYR A 112 -1.52 -0.40 0.54
C TYR A 112 -1.16 -1.03 -0.80
N LEU A 113 -2.01 -1.90 -1.33
CA LEU A 113 -1.93 -2.34 -2.71
C LEU A 113 -2.69 -1.34 -3.57
N CYS A 114 -2.01 -0.77 -4.55
CA CYS A 114 -2.58 0.28 -5.37
C CYS A 114 -2.36 0.04 -6.85
N GLU A 115 -3.24 0.62 -7.65
CA GLU A 115 -3.19 0.59 -9.10
C GLU A 115 -3.12 2.03 -9.64
N LEU A 116 -2.25 2.26 -10.62
CA LEU A 116 -2.07 3.55 -11.27
C LEU A 116 -3.36 3.93 -11.99
N MET A 117 -3.86 5.15 -11.77
CA MET A 117 -5.04 5.65 -12.47
C MET A 117 -4.68 6.12 -13.88
N GLU A 118 -5.51 5.77 -14.87
CA GLU A 118 -5.36 6.28 -16.24
C GLU A 118 -5.47 7.82 -16.28
N GLY A 119 -4.55 8.47 -16.99
CA GLY A 119 -4.51 9.94 -17.13
C GLY A 119 -3.64 10.69 -16.10
N GLY A 120 -2.86 9.97 -15.28
CA GLY A 120 -1.85 10.54 -14.38
C GLY A 120 -0.42 10.53 -14.95
N GLU A 121 -0.26 10.86 -16.23
CA GLU A 121 1.03 11.13 -16.90
C GLU A 121 1.14 12.60 -17.29
#